data_AF-A0A1Q9NJ78-F1
#
_entry.id   AF-A0A1Q9NJ78-F1
#
_cell.length_a   1.000
_cell.length_b   1.000
_cell.length_c   1.000
_cell.angle_alpha   90.00
_cell.angle_beta   90.00
_cell.angle_gamma   90.00
#
_symmetry.space_group_name_H-M   'P 1'
#
loop_
_entity.id
_entity.type
_entity.pdbx_description
1 polymer ?
#
loop_
_entity_poly.entity_id
_entity_poly.type
_entity_poly.pdbx_seq_one_letter_code
_entity_poly.pdbx_strand_id
1 'polypeptide(L)' 'MNMNPKVSSKQIKEFEVVTNPKIIKLLLDGTRKDIVFKFLVNQPMTVKQLSVAMKKKPGTVLHHVQ' A
#
# COMPACT_ATOMS: atom_id res chain seq x y z
N MET A 1 -12.91 39.10 -8.76
CA MET A 1 -13.57 37.77 -8.77
C MET A 1 -12.63 36.80 -8.08
N ASN A 2 -12.94 36.39 -6.85
CA ASN A 2 -12.08 35.47 -6.08
C ASN A 2 -12.36 34.04 -6.54
N MET A 3 -11.41 33.45 -7.28
CA MET A 3 -11.43 32.02 -7.55
C MET A 3 -10.97 31.29 -6.28
N ASN A 4 -11.92 30.76 -5.50
CA ASN A 4 -11.59 29.81 -4.46
C ASN A 4 -11.28 28.47 -5.15
N PRO A 5 -10.06 27.90 -5.02
CA PRO A 5 -9.77 26.60 -5.61
C PRO A 5 -10.70 25.57 -4.97
N LYS A 6 -11.45 24.84 -5.81
CA LYS A 6 -12.23 23.68 -5.37
C LYS A 6 -11.25 22.66 -4.80
N VAL A 7 -11.05 22.71 -3.48
CA VAL A 7 -10.40 21.63 -2.73
C VAL A 7 -11.31 20.43 -2.92
N SER A 8 -10.96 19.57 -3.87
CA SER A 8 -11.56 18.25 -3.99
C SER A 8 -11.17 17.48 -2.74
N SER A 9 -12.05 17.50 -1.75
CA SER A 9 -11.97 16.64 -0.57
C SER A 9 -12.24 15.21 -1.04
N LYS A 10 -11.27 14.61 -1.71
CA LYS A 10 -11.30 13.18 -2.02
C LYS A 10 -11.35 12.48 -0.66
N GLN A 11 -12.55 12.07 -0.26
CA GLN A 11 -12.77 11.38 1.01
C GLN A 11 -11.79 10.21 1.07
N ILE A 12 -10.96 10.20 2.11
CA ILE A 12 -10.11 9.04 2.40
C ILE A 12 -11.08 7.91 2.71
N LYS A 13 -11.10 6.88 1.86
CA LYS A 13 -11.87 5.68 2.17
C LYS A 13 -11.20 5.01 3.35
N GLU A 14 -11.92 4.94 4.48
CA GLU A 14 -11.45 4.23 5.67
C GLU A 14 -11.30 2.72 5.41
N PHE A 15 -12.16 2.17 4.55
CA PHE A 15 -12.18 0.76 4.19
C PHE A 15 -12.43 0.55 2.69
N GLU A 16 -11.87 -0.53 2.15
CA GLU A 16 -12.13 -1.01 0.79
C GLU A 16 -12.48 -2.50 0.83
N VAL A 17 -13.68 -2.84 0.32
CA VAL A 17 -14.12 -4.23 0.22
C VAL A 17 -13.58 -4.83 -1.08
N VAL A 18 -12.67 -5.79 -0.96
CA VAL A 18 -12.09 -6.52 -2.10
C VAL A 18 -12.84 -7.83 -2.30
N THR A 19 -13.56 -7.96 -3.41
CA THR A 19 -14.29 -9.19 -3.78
C THR A 19 -13.62 -10.00 -4.89
N ASN A 20 -12.63 -9.42 -5.58
CA ASN A 20 -11.93 -10.10 -6.67
C ASN A 20 -11.01 -11.21 -6.11
N PRO A 21 -11.24 -12.49 -6.44
CA PRO A 21 -10.47 -13.60 -5.89
C PRO A 21 -8.99 -13.57 -6.28
N LYS A 22 -8.63 -12.96 -7.42
CA LYS A 22 -7.22 -12.79 -7.82
C LYS A 22 -6.50 -11.81 -6.90
N ILE A 23 -7.16 -10.70 -6.55
CA ILE A 23 -6.59 -9.69 -5.64
C ILE A 23 -6.50 -10.27 -4.24
N ILE A 24 -7.54 -10.97 -3.77
CA ILE A 24 -7.53 -11.65 -2.47
C ILE A 24 -6.34 -12.61 -2.37
N LYS A 25 -6.10 -13.45 -3.40
CA LYS A 25 -4.94 -14.35 -3.43
C LYS A 25 -3.60 -13.60 -3.33
N LEU A 26 -3.46 -12.47 -4.02
CA LEU A 26 -2.25 -11.65 -3.95
C LEU A 26 -2.05 -11.00 -2.56
N LEU A 27 -3.12 -10.55 -1.92
CA LEU A 27 -3.08 -9.96 -0.58
C LEU A 27 -2.76 -11.00 0.51
N LEU A 28 -3.04 -12.28 0.25
CA LEU A 28 -2.74 -13.39 1.16
C LEU A 28 -1.35 -14.00 0.95
N ASP A 29 -0.57 -13.55 -0.05
CA ASP A 29 0.85 -13.90 -0.16
C ASP A 29 1.61 -13.41 1.08
N GLY A 30 2.51 -14.23 1.64
CA GLY A 30 3.16 -13.93 2.91
C GLY A 30 3.92 -12.59 2.92
N THR A 31 4.60 -12.25 1.82
CA THR A 31 5.36 -10.99 1.76
C THR A 31 4.44 -9.81 1.47
N ARG A 32 3.49 -9.94 0.54
CA ARG A 32 2.54 -8.85 0.23
C ARG A 32 1.60 -8.54 1.39
N LYS A 33 1.17 -9.56 2.13
CA LYS A 33 0.37 -9.42 3.36
C LYS A 33 1.08 -8.53 4.37
N ASP A 34 2.34 -8.80 4.65
CA ASP A 34 3.13 -8.00 5.59
C ASP A 34 3.30 -6.56 5.08
N ILE A 35 3.60 -6.38 3.79
CA ILE A 35 3.71 -5.04 3.19
C ILE A 35 2.44 -4.22 3.45
N VAL A 36 1.27 -4.76 3.09
CA VAL A 36 0.00 -4.03 3.18
C VAL A 36 -0.48 -3.87 4.62
N PHE A 37 -0.57 -4.97 5.36
CA PHE A 37 -1.29 -4.99 6.65
C PHE A 37 -0.40 -4.77 7.87
N LYS A 38 0.93 -4.85 7.74
CA LYS A 38 1.86 -4.62 8.86
C LYS A 38 2.65 -3.33 8.69
N PHE A 39 3.11 -3.00 7.49
CA PHE A 39 3.96 -1.84 7.26
C PHE A 39 3.17 -0.62 6.79
N LEU A 40 2.50 -0.73 5.66
CA LEU A 40 1.84 0.41 5.01
C LEU A 40 0.59 0.90 5.75
N VAL A 41 -0.02 0.07 6.60
CA VAL A 41 -1.13 0.49 7.48
C VAL A 41 -0.71 1.57 8.48
N ASN A 42 0.57 1.60 8.88
CA ASN A 42 1.08 2.55 9.86
C ASN A 42 1.52 3.86 9.20
N GLN A 43 2.23 3.76 8.09
CA GLN A 43 2.74 4.92 7.35
C GLN A 43 3.20 4.53 5.93
N PRO A 44 3.16 5.47 4.96
CA PRO A 44 3.79 5.27 3.66
C PRO A 44 5.29 4.99 3.79
N MET A 45 5.78 3.98 3.05
CA MET A 45 7.19 3.59 3.07
C MET A 45 7.73 3.41 1.65
N THR A 46 8.99 3.80 1.44
CA THR A 46 9.73 3.49 0.21
C THR A 46 10.13 2.02 0.15
N VAL A 47 10.44 1.51 -1.06
CA VAL A 47 10.98 0.16 -1.24
C VAL A 47 12.23 -0.09 -0.39
N LYS A 48 13.11 0.91 -0.25
CA LYS A 48 14.30 0.82 0.60
C LYS A 48 13.93 0.65 2.07
N GLN A 49 12.99 1.45 2.59
CA GLN A 49 12.55 1.33 3.98
C GLN A 49 11.87 -0.01 4.25
N LEU A 50 11.01 -0.48 3.34
CA LEU A 50 10.40 -1.81 3.44
C LEU A 50 11.46 -2.92 3.43
N SER A 51 12.47 -2.82 2.55
CA SER A 51 13.55 -3.81 2.49
C SER A 51 14.31 -3.94 3.81
N VAL A 52 14.59 -2.82 4.47
CA VAL A 52 15.24 -2.77 5.80
C VAL A 52 14.31 -3.37 6.86
N ALA A 53 13.04 -2.95 6.91
CA ALA A 53 12.09 -3.40 7.92
C ALA A 53 11.76 -4.91 7.81
N MET A 54 11.71 -5.43 6.58
CA MET A 54 11.42 -6.84 6.30
C MET A 54 12.66 -7.74 6.31
N LYS A 55 13.86 -7.15 6.40
CA LYS A 55 15.15 -7.86 6.22
C LYS A 55 15.20 -8.65 4.91
N LYS A 56 14.68 -8.05 3.83
CA LYS A 56 14.65 -8.63 2.47
C LYS A 56 15.45 -7.77 1.50
N LYS A 57 15.90 -8.36 0.37
CA LYS A 57 16.59 -7.61 -0.68
C LYS A 57 15.64 -6.57 -1.31
N PRO A 58 16.12 -5.36 -1.65
CA PRO A 58 15.29 -4.35 -2.31
C PRO A 58 14.61 -4.85 -3.59
N GLY A 59 15.30 -5.64 -4.41
CA GLY A 59 14.72 -6.23 -5.63
C GLY A 59 13.57 -7.20 -5.36
N THR A 60 13.63 -7.95 -4.26
CA THR A 60 12.52 -8.82 -3.84
C THR A 60 11.31 -7.98 -3.44
N VAL A 61 11.51 -6.94 -2.62
CA VAL A 61 10.42 -6.04 -2.23
C VAL A 61 9.84 -5.33 -3.44
N LEU A 62 10.69 -4.86 -4.36
CA LEU A 62 10.26 -4.22 -5.61
C LEU A 62 9.30 -5.12 -6.40
N HIS A 63 9.65 -6.40 -6.56
CA HIS A 63 8.79 -7.37 -7.25
C HIS A 63 7.43 -7.57 -6.58
N HIS A 64 7.35 -7.44 -5.25
CA HIS A 64 6.08 -7.57 -4.50
C HIS A 64 5.24 -6.29 -4.47
N VAL A 65 5.81 -5.11 -4.76
CA VAL A 65 5.03 -3.86 -4.86
C VAL A 65 4.57 -3.55 -6.29
N GLN A 66 5.20 -4.19 -7.29
CA GLN A 66 4.71 -4.25 -8.66
C GLN A 66 3.47 -5.14 -8.77
#